data_AF-A0A2E2V358-F1
#
_entry.id   AF-A0A2E2V358-F1
#
_cell.length_a   1.000
_cell.length_b   1.000
_cell.length_c   1.000
_cell.angle_alpha   90.00
_cell.angle_beta   90.00
_cell.angle_gamma   90.00
#
_symmetry.space_group_name_H-M   'P 1'
#
loop_
_entity.id
_entity.type
_entity.pdbx_description
1 polymer ?
#
loop_
_entity_poly.entity_id
_entity_poly.type
_entity_poly.pdbx_seq_one_letter_code
_entity_poly.pdbx_strand_id
1 'polypeptide(L)'
;MEENFSTNIKDVIGFSREEALRLSNNSIGTEHFILGIIKLGNAGAIDILHDLGIKIQDLQKDVEMFATNKVINNTNTTKNQIPLKKEAEKALRTTFLEARVFNSSMVGTTHLLLCILRNDEDMTTKFLNSYNITYDRVKEAFINQLETQDKSKDNNIRSTILPDDEDTPQAGKSEKPDSHHKRKSKTKSNTPVLDNFGRD
;
A
#
# COMPACT_ATOMS: atom_id res chain seq x y z
N MET A 1 -0.03 22.04 0.63
CA MET A 1 0.44 21.05 1.62
C MET A 1 0.08 19.61 1.24
N GLU A 2 -0.78 19.37 0.22
CA GLU A 2 -1.28 18.04 -0.16
C GLU A 2 -0.69 17.46 -1.47
N GLU A 3 0.24 18.16 -2.13
CA GLU A 3 0.69 17.82 -3.50
C GLU A 3 1.39 16.46 -3.61
N ASN A 4 1.82 15.85 -2.50
CA ASN A 4 2.52 14.56 -2.48
C ASN A 4 1.73 13.43 -1.80
N PHE A 5 0.45 13.65 -1.48
CA PHE A 5 -0.41 12.60 -0.94
C PHE A 5 -0.95 11.69 -2.04
N SER A 6 -0.78 10.38 -1.86
CA SER A 6 -1.43 9.39 -2.72
C SER A 6 -2.96 9.53 -2.66
N THR A 7 -3.64 9.09 -3.72
CA THR A 7 -5.11 9.01 -3.75
C THR A 7 -5.62 8.22 -2.55
N ASN A 8 -4.96 7.10 -2.21
CA ASN A 8 -5.27 6.29 -1.05
C ASN A 8 -5.26 7.08 0.27
N ILE A 9 -4.32 8.01 0.47
CA ILE A 9 -4.32 8.84 1.70
C ILE A 9 -5.51 9.80 1.73
N LYS A 10 -5.87 10.38 0.58
CA LYS A 10 -7.06 11.25 0.49
C LYS A 10 -8.33 10.48 0.79
N ASP A 11 -8.42 9.25 0.29
CA ASP A 11 -9.52 8.34 0.58
C ASP A 11 -9.55 7.93 2.05
N VAL A 12 -8.41 7.60 2.67
CA VAL A 12 -8.30 7.34 4.11
C VAL A 12 -8.80 8.53 4.91
N ILE A 13 -8.44 9.77 4.56
CA ILE A 13 -8.94 10.97 5.26
C ILE A 13 -10.46 11.09 5.12
N GLY A 14 -10.99 10.84 3.92
CA GLY A 14 -12.43 10.79 3.66
C GLY A 14 -13.15 9.75 4.52
N PHE A 15 -12.66 8.52 4.52
CA PHE A 15 -13.18 7.43 5.34
C PHE A 15 -13.06 7.72 6.83
N SER A 16 -11.97 8.30 7.29
CA SER A 16 -11.78 8.65 8.70
C SER A 16 -12.82 9.66 9.19
N ARG A 17 -13.20 10.61 8.32
CA ARG A 17 -14.30 11.55 8.60
C ARG A 17 -15.64 10.84 8.69
N GLU A 18 -15.92 9.92 7.77
CA GLU A 18 -17.15 9.13 7.78
C GLU A 18 -17.24 8.25 9.05
N GLU A 19 -16.16 7.59 9.43
CA GLU A 19 -16.08 6.78 10.65
C GLU A 19 -16.24 7.64 11.91
N ALA A 20 -15.66 8.83 11.95
CA ALA A 20 -15.88 9.76 13.06
C ALA A 20 -17.37 10.14 13.19
N LEU A 21 -18.05 10.46 12.08
CA LEU A 21 -19.49 10.72 12.10
C LEU A 21 -20.32 9.50 12.50
N ARG A 22 -19.98 8.33 11.96
CA ARG A 22 -20.68 7.07 12.22
C ARG A 22 -20.64 6.72 13.71
N LEU A 23 -19.49 6.96 14.36
CA LEU A 23 -19.28 6.74 15.79
C LEU A 23 -19.73 7.93 16.66
N SER A 24 -20.37 8.95 16.08
CA SER A 24 -20.81 10.17 16.77
C SER A 24 -19.68 10.94 17.46
N ASN A 25 -18.49 10.90 16.88
CA ASN A 25 -17.32 11.64 17.32
C ASN A 25 -17.20 12.98 16.60
N ASN A 26 -17.04 14.04 17.38
CA ASN A 26 -17.04 15.43 16.90
C ASN A 26 -15.64 15.91 16.45
N SER A 27 -14.67 15.01 16.38
CA SER A 27 -13.30 15.30 15.93
C SER A 27 -12.61 14.04 15.41
N ILE A 28 -11.79 14.19 14.36
CA ILE A 28 -11.02 13.09 13.77
C ILE A 28 -9.74 12.89 14.57
N GLY A 29 -9.68 11.81 15.34
CA GLY A 29 -8.47 11.29 15.99
C GLY A 29 -7.70 10.26 15.16
N THR A 30 -6.55 9.83 15.67
CA THR A 30 -5.70 8.80 15.03
C THR A 30 -6.40 7.45 14.96
N GLU A 31 -7.30 7.15 15.89
CA GLU A 31 -8.16 5.96 15.87
C GLU A 31 -9.01 5.89 14.59
N HIS A 32 -9.47 7.03 14.10
CA HIS A 32 -10.27 7.08 12.87
C HIS A 32 -9.40 6.90 11.63
N PHE A 33 -8.12 7.30 11.66
CA PHE A 33 -7.19 6.97 10.58
C PHE A 33 -6.97 5.47 10.47
N ILE A 34 -6.86 4.76 11.60
CA ILE A 34 -6.78 3.29 11.58
C ILE A 34 -8.04 2.69 10.96
N LEU A 35 -9.23 3.14 11.37
CA LEU A 35 -10.50 2.69 10.76
C LEU A 35 -10.58 3.05 9.27
N GLY A 36 -10.09 4.23 8.87
CA GLY A 36 -10.05 4.67 7.48
C GLY A 36 -9.10 3.81 6.62
N ILE A 37 -7.96 3.41 7.17
CA ILE A 37 -7.02 2.47 6.53
C ILE A 37 -7.69 1.10 6.35
N ILE A 38 -8.37 0.60 7.39
CA ILE A 38 -9.11 -0.67 7.36
C ILE A 38 -10.23 -0.63 6.32
N LYS A 39 -11.00 0.48 6.28
CA LYS A 39 -12.12 0.66 5.35
C LYS A 39 -11.68 0.74 3.88
N LEU A 40 -10.52 1.33 3.61
CA LEU A 40 -9.94 1.34 2.27
C LEU A 40 -9.64 -0.08 1.77
N GLY A 41 -9.28 -1.00 2.68
CA GLY A 41 -9.04 -2.42 2.40
C GLY A 41 -7.74 -2.68 1.65
N ASN A 42 -7.66 -2.27 0.38
CA ASN A 42 -6.47 -2.43 -0.46
C ASN A 42 -5.43 -1.34 -0.14
N ALA A 43 -4.78 -1.46 1.00
CA ALA A 43 -3.81 -0.52 1.51
C ALA A 43 -2.53 -1.24 1.91
N GLY A 44 -1.36 -0.69 1.57
CA GLY A 44 -0.07 -1.27 1.98
C GLY A 44 0.05 -1.45 3.50
N ALA A 45 -0.56 -0.57 4.29
CA ALA A 45 -0.66 -0.75 5.73
C ALA A 45 -1.43 -2.02 6.14
N ILE A 46 -2.47 -2.41 5.38
CA ILE A 46 -3.24 -3.64 5.63
C ILE A 46 -2.42 -4.88 5.28
N ASP A 47 -1.66 -4.83 4.18
CA ASP A 47 -0.72 -5.91 3.82
C ASP A 47 0.29 -6.14 4.95
N ILE A 48 0.89 -5.06 5.47
CA ILE A 48 1.82 -5.15 6.61
C ILE A 48 1.16 -5.74 7.86
N LEU A 49 -0.07 -5.34 8.18
CA LEU A 49 -0.80 -5.90 9.31
C LEU A 49 -1.08 -7.40 9.11
N HIS A 50 -1.38 -7.84 7.89
CA HIS A 50 -1.52 -9.25 7.55
C HIS A 50 -0.21 -10.03 7.70
N ASP A 51 0.91 -9.47 7.24
CA ASP A 51 2.24 -10.07 7.38
C ASP A 51 2.65 -10.24 8.85
N LEU A 52 2.16 -9.34 9.72
CA LEU A 52 2.32 -9.45 11.17
C LEU A 52 1.35 -10.45 11.83
N GLY A 53 0.48 -11.11 11.05
CA GLY A 53 -0.48 -12.10 11.52
C GLY A 53 -1.73 -11.50 12.19
N ILE A 54 -1.99 -10.21 11.99
CA ILE A 54 -3.14 -9.53 12.59
C ILE A 54 -4.42 -9.83 11.80
N LYS A 55 -5.47 -10.21 12.53
CA LYS A 55 -6.82 -10.36 11.96
C LYS A 55 -7.50 -8.99 11.91
N ILE A 56 -7.62 -8.45 10.71
CA ILE A 56 -8.18 -7.11 10.48
C ILE A 56 -9.60 -6.96 11.04
N GLN A 57 -10.43 -8.00 10.94
CA GLN A 57 -11.80 -7.94 11.49
C GLN A 57 -11.85 -7.81 13.01
N ASP A 58 -10.92 -8.44 13.71
CA ASP A 58 -10.84 -8.38 15.18
C ASP A 58 -10.29 -7.02 15.61
N LEU A 59 -9.21 -6.56 14.94
CA LEU A 59 -8.65 -5.23 15.15
C LEU A 59 -9.71 -4.14 14.91
N GLN A 60 -10.49 -4.25 13.83
CA GLN A 60 -11.53 -3.28 13.51
C GLN A 60 -12.55 -3.16 14.65
N LYS A 61 -13.10 -4.28 15.12
CA LYS A 61 -14.11 -4.28 16.21
C LYS A 61 -13.57 -3.61 17.46
N ASP A 62 -12.34 -3.92 17.84
CA ASP A 62 -11.77 -3.38 19.07
C ASP A 62 -11.38 -1.91 18.94
N VAL A 63 -10.92 -1.47 17.76
CA VAL A 63 -10.69 -0.05 17.47
C VAL A 63 -12.01 0.73 17.47
N GLU A 64 -13.09 0.17 16.93
CA GLU A 64 -14.42 0.78 16.97
C GLU A 64 -14.93 0.94 18.42
N MET A 65 -14.75 -0.09 19.24
CA MET A 65 -15.08 -0.03 20.66
C MET A 65 -14.23 1.01 21.40
N PHE A 66 -12.93 1.06 21.12
CA PHE A 66 -12.01 2.06 21.67
C PHE A 66 -12.40 3.49 21.28
N ALA A 67 -12.79 3.71 20.01
CA ALA A 67 -13.18 5.00 19.47
C ALA A 67 -14.53 5.50 20.01
N THR A 68 -15.46 4.59 20.33
CA THR A 68 -16.80 4.91 20.86
C THR A 68 -16.76 5.35 22.32
N ASN A 69 -15.79 4.88 23.11
CA ASN A 69 -15.73 5.14 24.56
C ASN A 69 -15.28 6.58 24.92
N LYS A 70 -15.03 7.45 23.93
CA LYS A 70 -14.64 8.86 24.11
C LYS A 70 -15.86 9.80 24.05
N VAL A 71 -16.61 9.83 25.15
CA VAL A 71 -17.57 10.88 25.59
C VAL A 71 -18.53 11.46 24.53
N ILE A 72 -19.82 11.17 24.77
CA ILE A 72 -21.00 11.78 24.13
C ILE A 72 -21.10 13.25 24.59
N ASN A 73 -20.32 14.15 23.98
CA ASN A 73 -20.58 15.58 24.10
C ASN A 73 -21.46 15.98 22.93
N ASN A 74 -22.75 16.15 23.22
CA ASN A 74 -23.80 16.57 22.30
C ASN A 74 -23.53 18.00 21.78
N THR A 75 -22.53 18.18 20.92
CA THR A 75 -22.36 19.40 20.14
C THR A 75 -22.79 19.10 18.72
N ASN A 76 -23.73 19.89 18.21
CA ASN A 76 -24.25 19.77 16.85
C ASN A 76 -23.15 20.13 15.83
N THR A 77 -22.22 19.22 15.56
CA THR A 77 -21.24 19.39 14.49
C THR A 77 -21.94 19.21 13.15
N THR A 78 -21.99 20.26 12.36
CA THR A 78 -22.50 20.18 10.99
C THR A 78 -21.58 19.27 10.17
N LYS A 79 -22.18 18.38 9.36
CA LYS A 79 -21.51 17.33 8.56
C LYS A 79 -20.28 17.79 7.75
N ASN A 80 -20.11 19.09 7.53
CA ASN A 80 -19.13 19.62 6.58
C ASN A 80 -17.76 19.99 7.19
N GLN A 81 -17.61 20.11 8.52
CA GLN A 81 -16.31 20.46 9.12
C GLN A 81 -16.11 19.77 10.47
N ILE A 82 -15.63 18.52 10.42
CA ILE A 82 -15.12 17.84 11.61
C ILE A 82 -13.63 18.18 11.73
N PRO A 83 -13.19 18.84 12.81
CA PRO A 83 -11.79 19.19 12.99
C PRO A 83 -10.94 17.94 13.28
N LEU A 84 -9.65 18.00 12.95
CA LEU A 84 -8.68 17.01 13.39
C LEU A 84 -8.23 17.29 14.83
N LYS A 85 -8.03 16.23 15.61
CA LYS A 85 -7.32 16.32 16.91
C LYS A 85 -5.85 16.66 16.66
N LYS A 86 -5.18 17.24 17.66
CA LYS A 86 -3.77 17.67 17.54
C LYS A 86 -2.85 16.52 17.17
N GLU A 87 -3.11 15.34 17.72
CA GLU A 87 -2.34 14.11 17.48
C GLU A 87 -2.51 13.64 16.03
N ALA A 88 -3.75 13.67 15.52
CA ALA A 88 -4.06 13.31 14.13
C ALA A 88 -3.44 14.30 13.14
N GLU A 89 -3.54 15.60 13.41
CA GLU A 89 -2.92 16.64 12.58
C GLU A 89 -1.38 16.50 12.57
N LYS A 90 -0.78 16.27 13.76
CA LYS A 90 0.66 16.03 13.87
C LYS A 90 1.07 14.81 13.07
N ALA A 91 0.37 13.67 13.23
CA ALA A 91 0.66 12.44 12.49
C ALA A 91 0.66 12.70 10.98
N LEU A 92 -0.41 13.31 10.45
CA LEU A 92 -0.56 13.59 9.03
C LEU A 92 0.53 14.52 8.47
N ARG A 93 0.91 15.56 9.23
CA ARG A 93 2.00 16.48 8.83
C ARG A 93 3.35 15.77 8.80
N THR A 94 3.60 14.87 9.75
CA THR A 94 4.87 14.13 9.83
C THR A 94 4.98 12.99 8.82
N THR A 95 3.87 12.54 8.24
CA THR A 95 3.86 11.42 7.27
C THR A 95 4.78 11.66 6.09
N PHE A 96 4.93 12.91 5.65
CA PHE A 96 5.85 13.25 4.57
C PHE A 96 7.32 13.02 4.94
N LEU A 97 7.71 13.27 6.20
CA LEU A 97 9.06 12.99 6.66
C LEU A 97 9.34 11.48 6.70
N GLU A 98 8.34 10.70 7.10
CA GLU A 98 8.46 9.24 7.10
C GLU A 98 8.64 8.70 5.67
N ALA A 99 7.82 9.18 4.70
CA ALA A 99 7.99 8.81 3.31
C ALA A 99 9.40 9.11 2.77
N ARG A 100 9.97 10.27 3.16
CA ARG A 100 11.34 10.63 2.78
C ARG A 100 12.40 9.72 3.41
N VAL A 101 12.21 9.28 4.66
CA VAL A 101 13.13 8.34 5.33
C VAL A 101 13.22 7.02 4.56
N PHE A 102 12.10 6.57 3.97
CA PHE A 102 12.04 5.37 3.13
C PHE A 102 12.26 5.64 1.64
N ASN A 103 12.80 6.82 1.27
CA ASN A 103 13.00 7.24 -0.13
C ASN A 103 11.77 7.09 -1.03
N SER A 104 10.57 7.15 -0.45
CA SER A 104 9.32 7.07 -1.17
C SER A 104 8.96 8.44 -1.76
N SER A 105 8.71 8.47 -3.07
CA SER A 105 8.31 9.70 -3.79
C SER A 105 6.91 10.17 -3.42
N MET A 106 6.08 9.28 -2.87
CA MET A 106 4.69 9.55 -2.53
C MET A 106 4.34 9.06 -1.13
N VAL A 107 3.47 9.80 -0.46
CA VAL A 107 2.98 9.42 0.87
C VAL A 107 1.87 8.38 0.74
N GLY A 108 2.21 7.13 1.06
CA GLY A 108 1.26 6.01 1.23
C GLY A 108 0.73 5.79 2.65
N THR A 109 -0.18 4.82 2.78
CA THR A 109 -0.85 4.44 4.04
C THR A 109 0.09 3.85 5.08
N THR A 110 1.13 3.12 4.66
CA THR A 110 2.13 2.55 5.58
C THR A 110 2.91 3.65 6.31
N HIS A 111 3.27 4.74 5.62
CA HIS A 111 3.91 5.88 6.26
C HIS A 111 2.98 6.53 7.30
N LEU A 112 1.67 6.62 7.02
CA LEU A 112 0.71 7.17 7.96
C LEU A 112 0.61 6.29 9.21
N LEU A 113 0.54 4.97 9.04
CA LEU A 113 0.56 4.01 10.15
C LEU A 113 1.83 4.17 11.00
N LEU A 114 2.99 4.26 10.37
CA LEU A 114 4.28 4.48 11.04
C LEU A 114 4.32 5.80 11.82
N CYS A 115 3.74 6.88 11.28
CA CYS A 115 3.67 8.17 11.98
C CYS A 115 2.72 8.16 13.17
N ILE A 116 1.61 7.42 13.11
CA ILE A 116 0.73 7.22 14.27
C ILE A 116 1.52 6.50 15.37
N LEU A 117 2.15 5.37 15.01
CA LEU A 117 2.91 4.55 15.95
C LEU A 117 4.16 5.23 16.52
N ARG A 118 4.69 6.26 15.85
CA ARG A 118 5.85 7.02 16.34
C ARG A 118 5.56 7.83 17.62
N ASN A 119 4.29 8.14 17.88
CA ASN A 119 3.89 8.90 19.06
C ASN A 119 3.45 7.97 20.18
N ASP A 120 4.38 7.59 21.06
CA ASP A 120 4.11 6.68 22.19
C ASP A 120 3.13 7.24 23.21
N GLU A 121 2.94 8.56 23.25
CA GLU A 121 1.95 9.21 24.13
C GLU A 121 0.52 9.10 23.63
N ASP A 122 0.32 8.77 22.35
CA ASP A 122 -1.01 8.63 21.79
C ASP A 122 -1.70 7.36 22.31
N MET A 123 -2.96 7.51 22.71
CA MET A 123 -3.76 6.40 23.24
C MET A 123 -4.01 5.33 22.19
N THR A 124 -4.13 5.72 20.91
CA THR A 124 -4.26 4.77 19.80
C THR A 124 -2.99 3.93 19.65
N THR A 125 -1.80 4.53 19.77
CA THR A 125 -0.52 3.80 19.77
C THR A 125 -0.44 2.83 20.94
N LYS A 126 -0.77 3.27 22.16
CA LYS A 126 -0.81 2.41 23.35
C LYS A 126 -1.78 1.23 23.16
N PHE A 127 -2.93 1.48 22.53
CA PHE A 127 -3.89 0.44 22.17
C PHE A 127 -3.33 -0.55 21.13
N LEU A 128 -2.73 -0.06 20.03
CA LEU A 128 -2.15 -0.91 18.99
C LEU A 128 -0.97 -1.75 19.49
N ASN A 129 -0.21 -1.26 20.48
CA ASN A 129 0.83 -2.02 21.14
C ASN A 129 0.28 -3.28 21.86
N SER A 130 -0.96 -3.26 22.34
CA SER A 130 -1.61 -4.46 22.92
C SER A 130 -1.87 -5.55 21.88
N TYR A 131 -1.99 -5.16 20.61
CA TYR A 131 -2.05 -6.03 19.44
C TYR A 131 -0.66 -6.40 18.91
N ASN A 132 0.42 -6.02 19.60
CA ASN A 132 1.79 -6.21 19.15
C ASN A 132 2.12 -5.46 17.83
N ILE A 133 1.33 -4.44 17.51
CA ILE A 133 1.55 -3.55 16.36
C ILE A 133 2.39 -2.38 16.89
N THR A 134 3.70 -2.53 16.86
CA THR A 134 4.66 -1.50 17.30
C THR A 134 5.34 -0.85 16.11
N TYR A 135 5.92 0.34 16.32
CA TYR A 135 6.66 1.06 15.28
C TYR A 135 7.74 0.18 14.64
N ASP A 136 8.56 -0.49 15.46
CA ASP A 136 9.68 -1.29 14.97
C ASP A 136 9.23 -2.48 14.13
N ARG A 137 8.17 -3.19 14.56
CA ARG A 137 7.65 -4.35 13.83
C ARG A 137 7.05 -3.98 12.49
N VAL A 138 6.28 -2.89 12.44
CA VAL A 138 5.71 -2.37 11.20
C VAL A 138 6.82 -1.88 10.27
N LYS A 139 7.85 -1.23 10.82
CA LYS A 139 9.02 -0.77 10.06
C LYS A 139 9.81 -1.94 9.45
N GLU A 140 10.11 -2.97 10.23
CA GLU A 140 10.83 -4.16 9.75
C GLU A 140 10.04 -4.86 8.64
N ALA A 141 8.74 -5.08 8.84
CA ALA A 141 7.87 -5.66 7.83
C ALA A 141 7.86 -4.81 6.55
N PHE A 142 7.81 -3.47 6.68
CA PHE A 142 7.83 -2.58 5.53
C PHE A 142 9.16 -2.63 4.76
N ILE A 143 10.30 -2.66 5.45
CA ILE A 143 11.61 -2.81 4.82
C ILE A 143 11.69 -4.13 4.04
N ASN A 144 11.24 -5.23 4.63
CA ASN A 144 11.21 -6.54 3.95
C ASN A 144 10.34 -6.52 2.68
N GLN A 145 9.20 -5.83 2.73
CA GLN A 145 8.34 -5.66 1.55
C GLN A 145 9.03 -4.83 0.46
N LEU A 146 9.80 -3.79 0.81
CA LEU A 146 10.57 -3.01 -0.16
C LEU A 146 11.70 -3.84 -0.80
N GLU A 147 12.43 -4.63 -0.02
CA GLU A 147 13.52 -5.48 -0.54
C GLU A 147 13.03 -6.56 -1.51
N THR A 148 11.87 -7.16 -1.24
CA THR A 148 11.29 -8.20 -2.10
C THR A 148 10.82 -7.64 -3.45
N GLN A 149 10.35 -6.38 -3.46
CA GLN A 149 9.96 -5.69 -4.69
C GLN A 149 11.16 -5.36 -5.58
N ASP A 150 12.32 -5.01 -5.00
CA ASP A 150 13.52 -4.71 -5.78
C ASP A 150 14.20 -5.97 -6.35
N LYS A 151 14.27 -7.07 -5.59
CA LYS A 151 14.80 -8.37 -6.08
C LYS A 151 13.99 -8.94 -7.26
N SER A 152 12.69 -8.65 -7.31
CA SER A 152 11.80 -9.10 -8.39
C SER A 152 12.05 -8.38 -9.72
N LYS A 153 12.59 -7.15 -9.70
CA LYS A 153 12.97 -6.41 -10.91
C LYS A 153 14.24 -6.96 -11.55
N ASP A 154 15.21 -7.40 -10.74
CA ASP A 154 16.47 -7.97 -11.23
C ASP A 154 16.30 -9.37 -11.85
N ASN A 155 15.40 -10.20 -11.31
CA ASN A 155 15.16 -11.54 -11.85
C ASN A 155 14.45 -11.54 -13.21
N ASN A 156 13.67 -10.50 -13.53
CA ASN A 156 12.98 -10.40 -14.82
C ASN A 156 13.94 -10.06 -15.98
N ILE A 157 15.10 -9.49 -15.70
CA ILE A 157 16.13 -9.18 -16.70
C ILE A 157 16.96 -10.43 -17.06
N ARG A 158 17.15 -11.36 -16.12
CA ARG A 158 17.96 -12.58 -16.37
C ARG A 158 17.24 -13.64 -17.20
N SER A 159 15.91 -13.67 -17.21
CA SER A 159 15.12 -14.64 -18.00
C SER A 159 15.05 -14.35 -19.51
N THR A 160 15.60 -13.23 -19.99
CA THR A 160 15.56 -12.84 -21.42
C THR A 160 16.87 -13.10 -22.17
N ILE A 161 17.92 -13.61 -21.50
CA ILE A 161 19.21 -13.92 -22.14
C ILE A 161 19.40 -15.44 -22.10
N LEU A 162 18.73 -16.14 -23.02
CA LEU A 162 19.12 -17.48 -23.43
C LEU A 162 20.18 -17.34 -24.54
N PRO A 163 21.37 -17.93 -24.42
CA PRO A 163 22.24 -18.12 -25.56
C PRO A 163 21.61 -19.18 -26.47
N ASP A 164 21.21 -18.73 -27.66
CA ASP A 164 20.72 -19.58 -28.76
C ASP A 164 21.94 -20.16 -29.48
N ASP A 165 22.52 -21.22 -28.91
CA ASP A 165 23.58 -22.01 -29.54
C ASP A 165 23.29 -23.49 -29.28
N GLU A 166 22.86 -24.21 -30.32
CA GLU A 166 23.44 -25.50 -30.76
C GLU A 166 22.64 -26.03 -31.95
N ASP A 167 23.28 -25.92 -33.11
CA ASP A 167 22.94 -26.50 -34.40
C ASP A 167 23.07 -28.04 -34.34
N THR A 168 22.01 -28.79 -34.63
CA THR A 168 22.08 -30.26 -34.83
C THR A 168 21.31 -30.69 -36.08
N PRO A 169 21.94 -31.42 -37.03
CA PRO A 169 21.29 -31.81 -38.28
C PRO A 169 20.60 -33.19 -38.23
N GLN A 170 19.38 -33.21 -38.79
CA GLN A 170 18.70 -34.24 -39.61
C GLN A 170 18.50 -35.69 -39.08
N ALA A 171 17.23 -36.14 -39.01
CA ALA A 171 16.60 -37.19 -39.86
C ALA A 171 15.62 -38.16 -39.15
N GLY A 172 14.43 -38.36 -39.75
CA GLY A 172 13.53 -39.53 -39.53
C GLY A 172 12.09 -39.17 -39.13
N LYS A 173 11.20 -38.83 -40.06
CA LYS A 173 10.15 -39.67 -40.71
C LYS A 173 8.96 -40.12 -39.82
N SER A 174 7.76 -39.85 -40.38
CA SER A 174 6.43 -40.46 -40.15
C SER A 174 5.66 -39.95 -38.92
N GLU A 175 4.36 -39.64 -38.91
CA GLU A 175 3.22 -39.69 -39.85
C GLU A 175 2.09 -38.78 -39.27
N LYS A 176 1.19 -38.29 -40.14
CA LYS A 176 0.03 -37.41 -39.83
C LYS A 176 -1.19 -38.22 -39.30
N PRO A 177 -2.44 -37.70 -39.20
CA PRO A 177 -2.96 -36.32 -39.04
C PRO A 177 -4.01 -36.19 -37.90
N ASP A 178 -4.33 -34.98 -37.42
CA ASP A 178 -5.74 -34.57 -37.37
C ASP A 178 -5.91 -33.04 -37.28
N SER A 179 -7.13 -32.60 -37.51
CA SER A 179 -7.52 -31.42 -38.27
C SER A 179 -8.07 -30.26 -37.42
N HIS A 180 -7.83 -29.03 -37.90
CA HIS A 180 -8.67 -27.81 -37.84
C HIS A 180 -9.20 -27.30 -36.46
N HIS A 181 -8.97 -26.05 -36.02
CA HIS A 181 -9.50 -24.80 -36.60
C HIS A 181 -8.88 -23.51 -35.97
N LYS A 182 -8.37 -22.61 -36.83
CA LYS A 182 -8.49 -21.13 -36.88
C LYS A 182 -8.58 -20.30 -35.56
N ARG A 183 -7.63 -19.37 -35.35
CA ARG A 183 -7.77 -17.90 -35.59
C ARG A 183 -6.48 -17.13 -35.24
N LYS A 184 -6.08 -16.25 -36.18
CA LYS A 184 -4.94 -15.32 -36.12
C LYS A 184 -5.35 -14.02 -35.42
N SER A 185 -4.52 -13.51 -34.50
CA SER A 185 -4.40 -12.08 -34.20
C SER A 185 -2.94 -11.67 -34.43
N LYS A 186 -2.74 -10.65 -35.26
CA LYS A 186 -1.44 -10.04 -35.59
C LYS A 186 -1.13 -8.96 -34.56
N THR A 187 0.00 -9.05 -33.87
CA THR A 187 0.67 -7.91 -33.24
C THR A 187 2.04 -7.76 -33.89
N LYS A 188 2.23 -6.67 -34.64
CA LYS A 188 3.51 -6.28 -35.23
C LYS A 188 4.18 -5.31 -34.27
N SER A 189 5.30 -5.72 -33.67
CA SER A 189 6.26 -4.85 -33.01
C SER A 189 7.26 -4.36 -34.05
N ASN A 190 7.33 -3.04 -34.27
CA ASN A 190 8.39 -2.40 -35.02
C ASN A 190 9.10 -1.41 -34.09
N THR A 191 10.18 -1.86 -33.45
CA THR A 191 11.21 -0.98 -32.89
C THR A 191 12.33 -0.87 -33.93
N PRO A 192 12.54 0.30 -34.55
CA PRO A 192 13.60 0.48 -35.53
C PRO A 192 14.91 0.81 -34.80
N VAL A 193 15.89 -0.10 -34.87
CA VAL A 193 17.28 0.17 -34.49
C VAL A 193 18.00 0.52 -35.78
N LEU A 194 18.31 1.81 -35.98
CA LEU A 194 19.00 2.31 -37.17
C LEU A 194 20.50 2.12 -36.99
N ASP A 195 20.97 0.97 -37.48
CA ASP A 195 22.37 0.63 -37.65
C ASP A 195 22.90 1.35 -38.90
N ASN A 196 23.62 2.45 -38.70
CA ASN A 196 24.27 3.19 -39.78
C ASN A 196 25.74 3.50 -39.44
N PHE A 197 26.43 2.51 -38.88
CA PHE A 197 27.90 2.47 -38.89
C PHE A 197 28.38 2.03 -40.29
N GLY A 198 28.58 3.01 -41.16
CA GLY A 198 29.29 2.88 -42.43
C GLY A 198 30.38 3.94 -42.55
N ARG A 199 31.64 3.48 -42.53
CA ARG A 199 32.90 4.20 -42.78
C ARG A 199 32.90 5.08 -44.04
N ASP A 200 33.46 6.28 -43.95
CA ASP A 200 34.81 6.66 -44.43
C ASP A 200 35.26 7.93 -43.67
#